data_AF-R6PZ10-F1
#
_entry.id   AF-R6PZ10-F1
#
_cell.length_a   1.000
_cell.length_b   1.000
_cell.length_c   1.000
_cell.angle_alpha   90.00
_cell.angle_beta   90.00
_cell.angle_gamma   90.00
#
_symmetry.space_group_name_H-M   'P 1'
#
loop_
_entity.id
_entity.type
_entity.pdbx_description
1 polymer ?
#
loop_
_entity_poly.entity_id
_entity_poly.type
_entity_poly.pdbx_seq_one_letter_code
_entity_poly.pdbx_strand_id
1 'polypeptide(L)'
;MAHDSVSDVAIAYSLYKYSKANGVKALRVSDFYNETCRKGPFKEFGIGKEVFFKKLRNLNSAKDRLLIAELNMGLDSITLRDDIDSFDVLKHLM
;
A
#
# COMPACT_ATOMS: atom_id res chain seq x y z
N MET A 1 -7.98 17.40 -5.02
CA MET A 1 -8.44 17.06 -3.65
C MET A 1 -7.98 15.65 -3.37
N ALA A 2 -7.24 15.42 -2.29
CA ALA A 2 -6.90 14.06 -1.87
C ALA A 2 -8.20 13.38 -1.39
N HIS A 3 -8.52 12.22 -1.95
CA HIS A 3 -9.71 11.47 -1.54
C HIS A 3 -9.40 10.69 -0.27
N ASP A 4 -9.61 11.31 0.90
CA ASP A 4 -9.42 10.69 2.23
C ASP A 4 -10.35 9.49 2.49
N SER A 5 -11.35 9.29 1.62
CA SER A 5 -12.37 8.24 1.71
C SER A 5 -11.93 6.88 1.15
N VAL A 6 -10.71 6.73 0.63
CA VAL A 6 -10.25 5.43 0.12
C VAL A 6 -10.22 4.40 1.26
N SER A 7 -10.69 3.19 1.01
CA SER A 7 -10.69 2.13 2.03
C SER A 7 -9.28 1.55 2.23
N ASP A 8 -9.02 1.03 3.43
CA ASP A 8 -7.75 0.36 3.74
C ASP A 8 -7.57 -0.88 2.83
N VAL A 9 -8.68 -1.55 2.49
CA VAL A 9 -8.74 -2.69 1.55
C VAL A 9 -8.26 -2.30 0.15
N ALA A 10 -8.73 -1.16 -0.38
CA ALA A 10 -8.32 -0.69 -1.71
C ALA A 10 -6.81 -0.39 -1.76
N ILE A 11 -6.26 0.15 -0.68
CA ILE A 11 -4.82 0.39 -0.56
C ILE A 11 -4.04 -0.92 -0.53
N ALA A 12 -4.43 -1.85 0.32
CA ALA A 12 -3.78 -3.16 0.39
C ALA A 12 -3.84 -3.87 -0.97
N TYR A 13 -5.01 -3.91 -1.61
CA TYR A 13 -5.18 -4.51 -2.94
C TYR A 13 -4.24 -3.90 -3.98
N SER A 14 -4.18 -2.56 -4.05
CA SER A 14 -3.33 -1.83 -5.00
C SER A 14 -1.84 -2.14 -4.78
N LEU A 15 -1.39 -2.21 -3.53
CA LEU A 15 0.01 -2.56 -3.20
C LEU A 15 0.37 -3.97 -3.65
N TYR A 16 -0.49 -4.95 -3.39
CA TYR A 16 -0.27 -6.33 -3.82
C TYR A 16 -0.29 -6.47 -5.34
N LYS A 17 -1.20 -5.77 -6.02
CA LYS A 17 -1.25 -5.74 -7.48
C LYS A 17 0.00 -5.09 -8.08
N TYR A 18 0.48 -4.00 -7.49
CA TYR A 18 1.72 -3.34 -7.90
C TYR A 18 2.94 -4.24 -7.70
N SER A 19 3.05 -4.88 -6.52
CA SER A 19 4.10 -5.83 -6.19
C SER A 19 4.17 -6.97 -7.21
N LYS A 20 3.03 -7.61 -7.50
CA LYS A 20 2.92 -8.70 -8.48
C LYS A 20 3.29 -8.25 -9.89
N ALA A 21 2.86 -7.06 -10.31
CA ALA A 21 3.13 -6.53 -11.66
C ALA A 21 4.61 -6.17 -11.88
N ASN A 22 5.33 -5.79 -10.82
CA ASN A 22 6.72 -5.36 -10.89
C ASN A 22 7.72 -6.40 -10.35
N GLY A 23 7.25 -7.53 -9.81
CA GLY A 23 8.10 -8.58 -9.23
C GLY A 23 8.86 -8.16 -7.97
N VAL A 24 8.38 -7.12 -7.26
CA VAL A 24 9.05 -6.56 -6.08
C VAL A 24 8.21 -6.79 -4.82
N LYS A 25 8.81 -7.31 -3.75
CA LYS A 25 8.14 -7.54 -2.45
C LYS A 25 8.39 -6.44 -1.41
N ALA A 26 9.56 -5.79 -1.51
CA ALA A 26 9.90 -4.63 -0.71
C ALA A 26 9.59 -3.36 -1.51
N LEU A 27 8.72 -2.53 -0.96
CA LEU A 27 8.22 -1.30 -1.58
C LEU A 27 8.61 -0.12 -0.68
N ARG A 28 8.78 1.06 -1.25
CA ARG A 28 8.92 2.31 -0.49
C ARG A 28 7.74 3.22 -0.78
N VAL A 29 7.33 4.02 0.21
CA VAL A 29 6.29 5.04 0.01
C VAL A 29 6.65 5.97 -1.15
N SER A 30 7.93 6.37 -1.26
CA SER A 30 8.43 7.24 -2.33
C SER A 30 8.21 6.68 -3.74
N ASP A 31 8.20 5.36 -3.89
CA ASP A 31 8.07 4.71 -5.20
C ASP A 31 6.75 5.07 -5.87
N PHE A 32 5.70 5.33 -5.07
CA PHE A 32 4.37 5.66 -5.58
C PHE A 32 4.18 7.14 -5.94
N TYR A 33 5.06 8.02 -5.47
CA TYR A 33 5.01 9.46 -5.75
C TYR A 33 6.09 9.91 -6.73
N ASN A 34 6.92 9.00 -7.22
CA ASN A 34 7.86 9.28 -8.30
C ASN A 34 7.09 9.53 -9.62
N GLU A 35 7.58 10.45 -10.44
CA GLU A 35 7.03 10.78 -11.76
C GLU A 35 7.01 9.59 -12.71
N THR A 36 7.97 8.67 -12.58
CA THR A 36 8.08 7.47 -13.40
C THR A 36 7.06 6.39 -13.03
N CYS A 37 6.45 6.48 -11.85
CA CYS A 37 5.51 5.49 -11.36
C CYS A 37 4.17 5.62 -12.08
N ARG A 38 3.76 4.59 -12.82
CA ARG A 38 2.53 4.59 -13.63
C ARG A 38 1.34 3.88 -12.98
N LYS A 39 1.55 3.17 -11.86
CA LYS A 39 0.55 2.33 -11.18
C LYS A 39 0.74 2.39 -9.67
N GLY A 40 -0.29 2.02 -8.90
CA GLY A 40 -0.25 2.02 -7.44
C GLY A 40 -1.06 3.13 -6.80
N PRO A 41 -1.07 3.22 -5.45
CA PRO A 41 -2.12 3.93 -4.71
C PRO A 41 -2.28 5.41 -5.08
N PHE A 42 -1.19 6.13 -5.32
CA PHE A 42 -1.26 7.53 -5.74
C PHE A 42 -1.88 7.69 -7.14
N LYS A 43 -1.46 6.88 -8.12
CA LYS A 43 -1.94 6.99 -9.50
C LYS A 43 -3.36 6.45 -9.66
N GLU A 44 -3.76 5.47 -8.86
CA GLU A 44 -5.08 4.84 -8.92
C GLU A 44 -6.14 5.65 -8.15
N PHE A 45 -5.78 6.26 -7.01
CA PHE A 45 -6.76 6.89 -6.11
C PHE A 45 -6.50 8.37 -5.84
N GLY A 46 -5.39 8.94 -6.35
CA GLY A 46 -5.07 10.36 -6.17
C GLY A 46 -4.81 10.77 -4.72
N ILE A 47 -4.40 9.83 -3.86
CA ILE A 47 -4.22 10.08 -2.43
C ILE A 47 -2.90 10.80 -2.13
N GLY A 48 -2.91 11.74 -1.18
CA GLY A 48 -1.70 12.40 -0.73
C GLY A 48 -0.84 11.51 0.18
N LYS A 49 0.44 11.88 0.34
CA LYS A 49 1.42 11.13 1.16
C LYS A 49 0.95 10.93 2.61
N GLU A 50 0.38 11.97 3.23
CA GLU A 50 -0.16 11.92 4.60
C GLU A 50 -1.30 10.91 4.76
N VAL A 51 -2.23 10.91 3.80
CA VAL A 51 -3.36 9.96 3.77
C VAL A 51 -2.82 8.55 3.64
N PHE A 52 -1.88 8.35 2.72
CA PHE A 52 -1.27 7.04 2.50
C PHE A 52 -0.53 6.53 3.73
N PHE A 53 0.23 7.38 4.43
CA PHE A 53 0.85 7.02 5.70
C PHE A 53 -0.19 6.59 6.75
N LYS A 54 -1.29 7.33 6.88
CA LYS A 54 -2.38 6.95 7.79
C LYS A 54 -2.93 5.56 7.44
N LYS A 55 -3.16 5.29 6.16
CA LYS A 55 -3.64 3.98 5.67
C LYS A 55 -2.65 2.85 5.94
N LEU A 56 -1.36 3.08 5.74
CA LEU A 56 -0.31 2.11 6.05
C LEU A 56 -0.23 1.81 7.55
N ARG A 57 -0.37 2.84 8.41
CA ARG A 57 -0.40 2.64 9.87
C ARG A 57 -1.58 1.77 10.28
N ASN A 58 -2.77 2.03 9.75
CA ASN A 58 -3.96 1.21 10.02
C ASN A 58 -3.74 -0.25 9.60
N LEU A 59 -3.24 -0.48 8.38
CA LEU A 59 -2.98 -1.82 7.85
C LEU A 59 -1.90 -2.56 8.65
N ASN A 60 -0.86 -1.87 9.10
CA ASN A 60 0.21 -2.44 9.91
C ASN A 60 -0.25 -2.83 11.33
N SER A 61 -1.22 -2.10 11.88
CA SER A 61 -1.83 -2.36 13.20
C SER A 61 -3.04 -3.29 13.14
N ALA A 62 -3.51 -3.67 11.96
CA ALA A 62 -4.62 -4.61 11.80
C ALA A 62 -4.25 -6.01 12.33
N LYS A 63 -5.25 -6.73 12.83
CA LYS A 63 -5.08 -8.08 13.40
C LYS A 63 -4.53 -9.07 12.37
N ASP A 64 -5.09 -9.02 11.17
CA ASP A 64 -4.58 -9.74 10.00
C ASP A 64 -3.51 -8.88 9.35
N ARG A 65 -2.29 -8.95 9.90
CA ARG A 65 -1.15 -8.16 9.43
C ARG A 65 -0.75 -8.60 8.03
N LEU A 66 -1.38 -8.01 7.02
CA LEU A 66 -1.09 -8.26 5.60
C LEU A 66 0.21 -7.57 5.14
N LEU A 67 0.64 -6.53 5.85
CA LEU A 67 1.88 -5.84 5.55
C LEU A 67 2.55 -5.34 6.82
N ILE A 68 3.85 -5.11 6.72
CA ILE A 68 4.64 -4.39 7.70
C ILE A 68 5.00 -3.03 7.11
N ALA A 69 4.68 -1.95 7.82
CA ALA A 69 5.04 -0.59 7.43
C ALA A 69 5.98 0.03 8.46
N GLU A 70 7.21 0.33 8.06
CA GLU A 70 8.20 1.01 8.91
C GLU A 70 8.41 2.44 8.41
N LEU A 71 7.60 3.34 8.97
CA LEU A 71 7.48 4.73 8.52
C LEU A 71 8.49 5.62 9.27
N ASN A 72 9.77 5.40 8.98
CA ASN A 72 10.89 6.15 9.55
C ASN A 72 11.29 7.27 8.59
N MET A 73 11.26 8.53 9.07
CA MET A 73 11.55 9.77 8.33
C MET A 73 12.56 9.63 7.17
N GLY A 74 12.08 9.22 5.98
CA GLY A 74 12.85 9.13 4.74
C GLY A 74 13.08 7.73 4.15
N LEU A 75 12.91 6.65 4.92
CA LEU A 75 13.06 5.27 4.40
C LEU A 75 11.73 4.58 4.11
N ASP A 76 10.68 4.94 4.85
CA ASP A 76 9.27 4.55 4.67
C ASP A 76 9.07 3.22 3.91
N SER A 77 9.51 2.11 4.51
CA SER A 77 9.46 0.78 3.89
C SER A 77 8.10 0.13 4.11
N ILE A 78 7.66 -0.60 3.09
CA ILE A 78 6.46 -1.43 3.09
C ILE A 78 6.88 -2.83 2.66
N THR A 79 6.72 -3.79 3.55
CA THR A 79 6.98 -5.21 3.28
C THR A 79 5.66 -5.94 3.26
N LEU A 80 5.31 -6.53 2.11
CA LEU A 80 4.09 -7.31 1.97
C LEU A 80 4.30 -8.73 2.49
N ARG A 81 3.26 -9.29 3.10
CA ARG A 81 3.20 -10.71 3.42
C ARG A 81 3.16 -11.51 2.12
N ASP A 82 3.91 -12.61 2.05
CA ASP A 82 4.24 -13.25 0.78
C ASP A 82 3.60 -14.61 0.50
N ASP A 83 2.80 -15.10 1.44
CA ASP A 83 1.95 -16.29 1.33
C ASP A 83 0.57 -15.99 0.71
N ILE A 84 0.28 -14.72 0.38
CA ILE A 84 -1.01 -14.27 -0.16
C ILE A 84 -0.85 -13.38 -1.38
N ASP A 85 -1.89 -13.31 -2.22
CA ASP A 85 -1.93 -12.41 -3.37
C ASP A 85 -3.01 -11.31 -3.26
N SER A 86 -3.11 -10.46 -4.28
CA SER A 86 -4.08 -9.35 -4.30
C SER A 86 -5.54 -9.80 -4.12
N PHE A 87 -5.93 -11.00 -4.57
CA PHE A 87 -7.29 -11.50 -4.38
C PHE A 87 -7.49 -12.02 -2.97
N ASP A 88 -6.49 -12.64 -2.37
CA ASP A 88 -6.56 -13.10 -0.98
C ASP A 88 -6.70 -11.92 -0.01
N VAL A 89 -6.05 -10.79 -0.28
CA VAL A 89 -6.25 -9.53 0.46
C VAL A 89 -7.72 -9.13 0.52
N LEU A 90 -8.46 -9.26 -0.60
CA LEU A 90 -9.88 -8.94 -0.63
C LEU A 90 -10.68 -9.90 0.26
N LYS A 91 -10.35 -11.19 0.27
CA LYS A 91 -11.01 -12.19 1.13
C LYS A 91 -10.72 -11.97 2.61
N HIS A 92 -9.55 -11.44 2.95
CA HIS A 92 -9.15 -11.20 4.34
C HIS A 92 -9.80 -9.95 4.95
N LEU A 93 -10.14 -8.95 4.14
CA LEU A 93 -10.60 -7.65 4.64
C LEU A 93 -12.07 -7.32 4.30
N MET A 94 -12.78 -8.20 3.61
CA MET A 94 -14.21 -8.06 3.26
C MET A 94 -15.10 -9.05 4.01
#